data_AF-A0A238UMQ3-F1
#
_entry.id   AF-A0A238UMQ3-F1
#
_cell.length_a   1.000
_cell.length_b   1.000
_cell.length_c   1.000
_cell.angle_alpha   90.00
_cell.angle_beta   90.00
_cell.angle_gamma   90.00
#
_symmetry.space_group_name_H-M   'P 1'
#
loop_
_entity.id
_entity.type
_entity.pdbx_description
1 polymer ?
#
loop_
_entity_poly.entity_id
_entity_poly.type
_entity_poly.pdbx_seq_one_letter_code
_entity_poly.pdbx_strand_id
1 'polypeptide(L)'
;MRHPYPGTDEIHVALVYRPSKVTPVGGARSSQDPVFDRPPLVQTFRPRAGGTAFTMIVNHLKSKGCGDATGPDQDQGDGQGCYNARRVSQAEAVAALAAGVPNPLVVGDLNAYTAEDPVKALTGAGLLGQTQRFVRPGQRYSYVFGGQSGEMDHALAGRALSRRVTGATIWHINGDEPVFLDYNTEFNPPAFYRPDAFRSSDHDPVLLGLDLR
;
A
#
# COMPACT_ATOMS: atom_id res chain seq x y z
N MET A 1 6.99 -15.02 -2.77
CA MET A 1 7.50 -15.36 -1.43
C MET A 1 6.33 -15.74 -0.56
N ARG A 2 6.44 -16.75 0.31
CA ARG A 2 5.31 -17.16 1.17
C ARG A 2 5.19 -16.19 2.36
N HIS A 3 3.96 -15.74 2.64
CA HIS A 3 3.66 -14.95 3.82
C HIS A 3 3.75 -15.83 5.08
N PRO A 4 4.55 -15.49 6.10
CA PRO A 4 4.77 -16.37 7.25
C PRO A 4 3.56 -16.42 8.20
N TYR A 5 2.75 -15.35 8.24
CA TYR A 5 1.55 -15.27 9.07
C TYR A 5 0.48 -14.37 8.42
N PRO A 6 -0.27 -14.86 7.41
CA PRO A 6 -1.15 -14.01 6.60
C PRO A 6 -2.45 -13.56 7.30
N GLY A 7 -2.67 -13.98 8.55
CA GLY A 7 -3.94 -13.78 9.26
C GLY A 7 -5.02 -14.74 8.78
N THR A 8 -6.29 -14.39 9.06
CA THR A 8 -7.47 -15.19 8.72
C THR A 8 -8.47 -14.47 7.81
N ASP A 9 -8.21 -13.21 7.46
CA ASP A 9 -8.99 -12.46 6.45
C ASP A 9 -8.86 -13.16 5.09
N GLU A 10 -9.89 -13.11 4.25
CA GLU A 10 -9.84 -13.68 2.89
C GLU A 10 -8.83 -12.92 1.99
N ILE A 11 -8.58 -11.66 2.32
CA ILE A 11 -7.65 -10.78 1.62
C ILE A 11 -6.30 -10.81 2.33
N HIS A 12 -5.25 -11.09 1.56
CA HIS A 12 -3.88 -11.16 2.04
C HIS A 12 -2.94 -10.30 1.22
N VAL A 13 -1.83 -9.89 1.84
CA VAL A 13 -0.71 -9.27 1.13
C VAL A 13 0.29 -10.32 0.66
N ALA A 14 0.90 -10.07 -0.49
CA ALA A 14 1.92 -10.94 -1.05
C ALA A 14 3.09 -10.12 -1.62
N LEU A 15 4.24 -10.78 -1.75
CA LEU A 15 5.41 -10.20 -2.38
C LEU A 15 5.98 -11.14 -3.44
N VAL A 16 6.09 -10.62 -4.65
CA VAL A 16 6.78 -11.24 -5.78
C VAL A 16 8.04 -10.43 -6.08
N TYR A 17 9.17 -11.11 -6.27
CA TYR A 17 10.43 -10.46 -6.60
C TYR A 17 11.15 -11.24 -7.67
N ARG A 18 12.03 -10.57 -8.41
CA ARG A 18 12.87 -11.20 -9.44
C ARG A 18 14.19 -11.65 -8.82
N PRO A 19 14.46 -12.97 -8.68
CA PRO A 19 15.64 -13.44 -7.99
C PRO A 19 16.94 -12.98 -8.64
N SER A 20 16.98 -12.69 -9.95
CA SER A 20 18.16 -12.17 -10.63
C SER A 20 18.51 -10.71 -10.30
N LYS A 21 17.63 -9.97 -9.61
CA LYS A 21 17.85 -8.55 -9.26
C LYS A 21 18.13 -8.34 -7.78
N VAL A 22 17.45 -9.08 -6.91
CA VAL A 22 17.57 -8.95 -5.45
C VAL A 22 17.63 -10.31 -4.77
N THR A 23 18.30 -10.36 -3.63
CA THR A 23 18.35 -11.52 -2.75
C THR A 23 17.71 -11.16 -1.40
N PRO A 24 16.79 -11.97 -0.87
CA PRO A 24 16.29 -11.81 0.50
C PRO A 24 17.43 -11.87 1.53
N VAL A 25 17.39 -10.99 2.52
CA VAL A 25 18.29 -11.01 3.68
C VAL A 25 17.49 -11.53 4.88
N GLY A 26 17.80 -12.74 5.32
CA GLY A 26 17.00 -13.45 6.33
C GLY A 26 15.64 -13.91 5.80
N GLY A 27 14.86 -14.52 6.70
CA GLY A 27 13.49 -14.95 6.39
C GLY A 27 12.49 -13.78 6.34
N ALA A 28 11.40 -13.99 5.60
CA ALA A 28 10.25 -13.09 5.63
C ALA A 28 9.65 -13.06 7.03
N ARG A 29 9.17 -11.89 7.45
CA ARG A 29 8.54 -11.66 8.75
C ARG A 29 7.14 -11.10 8.56
N SER A 30 6.33 -11.22 9.59
CA SER A 30 5.01 -10.58 9.69
C SER A 30 4.78 -10.18 11.14
N SER A 31 4.00 -9.13 11.35
CA SER A 31 3.52 -8.79 12.70
C SER A 31 2.54 -9.85 13.19
N GLN A 32 2.50 -10.08 14.50
CA GLN A 32 1.45 -10.83 15.19
C GLN A 32 0.61 -9.91 16.09
N ASP A 33 0.82 -8.60 15.98
CA ASP A 33 0.03 -7.62 16.71
C ASP A 33 -1.45 -7.75 16.29
N PRO A 34 -2.38 -7.95 17.24
CA PRO A 34 -3.81 -8.10 16.95
C PRO A 34 -4.44 -6.83 16.36
N VAL A 35 -3.72 -5.71 16.28
CA VAL A 35 -4.14 -4.52 15.53
C VAL A 35 -4.30 -4.80 14.04
N PHE A 36 -3.64 -5.82 13.49
CA PHE A 36 -3.70 -6.14 12.08
C PHE A 36 -4.68 -7.27 11.79
N ASP A 37 -5.77 -6.93 11.11
CA ASP A 37 -6.68 -7.92 10.50
C ASP A 37 -5.98 -8.62 9.31
N ARG A 38 -5.13 -7.85 8.62
CA ARG A 38 -4.26 -8.25 7.51
C ARG A 38 -2.81 -7.94 7.87
N PRO A 39 -2.11 -8.87 8.55
CA PRO A 39 -0.74 -8.65 8.99
C PRO A 39 0.20 -8.26 7.85
N PRO A 40 1.10 -7.27 8.05
CA PRO A 40 1.98 -6.81 6.99
C PRO A 40 3.11 -7.81 6.71
N LEU A 41 3.51 -7.92 5.43
CA LEU A 41 4.66 -8.72 5.00
C LEU A 41 5.93 -7.87 5.01
N VAL A 42 6.91 -8.28 5.80
CA VAL A 42 8.19 -7.58 5.94
C VAL A 42 9.33 -8.43 5.37
N GLN A 43 10.04 -7.89 4.39
CA GLN A 43 11.22 -8.54 3.82
C GLN A 43 12.31 -7.54 3.48
N THR A 44 13.51 -7.79 4.00
CA THR A 44 14.72 -7.06 3.60
C THR A 44 15.33 -7.69 2.36
N PHE A 45 15.69 -6.87 1.39
CA PHE A 45 16.37 -7.26 0.17
C PHE A 45 17.72 -6.57 0.05
N ARG A 46 18.68 -7.27 -0.57
CA ARG A 46 19.93 -6.67 -1.05
C ARG A 46 20.00 -6.84 -2.57
N PRO A 47 20.42 -5.80 -3.33
CA PRO A 47 20.68 -5.96 -4.76
C PRO A 47 21.72 -7.04 -5.01
N ARG A 48 21.52 -7.86 -6.05
CA ARG A 48 22.49 -8.90 -6.42
C ARG A 48 23.84 -8.36 -6.84
N ALA A 49 23.86 -7.15 -7.42
CA ALA A 49 25.09 -6.48 -7.83
C ALA A 49 25.86 -5.84 -6.66
N GLY A 50 25.41 -6.02 -5.41
CA GLY A 50 25.91 -5.29 -4.26
C GLY A 50 25.23 -3.93 -4.09
N GLY A 51 25.48 -3.28 -2.94
CA GLY A 51 24.92 -1.97 -2.60
C GLY A 51 24.01 -1.97 -1.37
N THR A 52 23.11 -0.98 -1.32
CA THR A 52 22.26 -0.67 -0.18
C THR A 52 21.10 -1.65 -0.06
N ALA A 53 20.99 -2.32 1.08
CA ALA A 53 19.83 -3.12 1.41
C ALA A 53 18.63 -2.23 1.76
N PHE A 54 17.42 -2.69 1.45
CA PHE A 54 16.17 -2.00 1.78
C PHE A 54 15.14 -2.99 2.30
N THR A 55 14.17 -2.51 3.08
CA THR A 55 13.14 -3.36 3.67
C THR A 55 11.78 -2.98 3.15
N MET A 56 11.11 -3.90 2.46
CA MET A 56 9.71 -3.73 2.08
C MET A 56 8.82 -4.10 3.27
N ILE A 57 7.82 -3.25 3.53
CA ILE A 57 6.73 -3.46 4.47
C ILE A 57 5.45 -3.34 3.65
N VAL A 58 4.94 -4.48 3.19
CA VAL A 58 3.71 -4.55 2.39
C VAL A 58 2.54 -4.62 3.34
N ASN A 59 1.56 -3.74 3.19
CA ASN A 59 0.43 -3.63 4.10
C ASN A 59 -0.90 -3.51 3.32
N HIS A 60 -2.00 -3.72 4.04
CA HIS A 60 -3.35 -3.43 3.59
C HIS A 60 -4.17 -3.11 4.83
N LEU A 61 -4.38 -1.82 5.11
CA LEU A 61 -5.07 -1.40 6.34
C LEU A 61 -6.58 -1.61 6.25
N LYS A 62 -7.26 -1.51 7.39
CA LYS A 62 -8.70 -1.70 7.51
C LYS A 62 -9.48 -0.74 6.59
N SER A 63 -10.41 -1.29 5.79
CA SER A 63 -11.29 -0.57 4.89
C SER A 63 -12.11 0.53 5.58
N LYS A 64 -12.45 1.59 4.85
CA LYS A 64 -13.31 2.70 5.30
C LYS A 64 -14.80 2.35 5.47
N GLY A 65 -15.24 1.16 5.05
CA GLY A 65 -16.64 0.72 5.14
C GLY A 65 -17.12 0.55 6.59
N CYS A 66 -18.39 0.86 6.87
CA CYS A 66 -18.93 0.99 8.23
C CYS A 66 -19.67 -0.24 8.78
N GLY A 67 -19.70 -1.38 8.05
CA GLY A 67 -20.61 -2.50 8.31
C GLY A 67 -20.80 -2.88 9.79
N ASP A 68 -19.70 -3.13 10.50
CA ASP A 68 -19.69 -3.55 11.90
C ASP A 68 -18.98 -2.53 12.81
N ALA A 69 -18.94 -1.26 12.41
CA ALA A 69 -18.20 -0.22 13.12
C ALA A 69 -18.85 0.10 14.48
N THR A 70 -18.06 0.07 15.55
CA THR A 70 -18.52 0.41 16.91
C THR A 70 -17.52 1.32 17.62
N GLY A 71 -18.00 2.10 18.60
CA GLY A 71 -17.13 2.98 19.39
C GLY A 71 -16.31 3.94 18.52
N PRO A 72 -14.99 4.08 18.76
CA PRO A 72 -14.11 4.95 17.98
C PRO A 72 -13.99 4.61 16.48
N ASP A 73 -14.42 3.41 16.08
CA ASP A 73 -14.41 3.01 14.67
C ASP A 73 -15.64 3.48 13.89
N GLN A 74 -16.65 4.04 14.57
CA GLN A 74 -17.76 4.71 13.88
C GLN A 74 -17.26 5.92 13.08
N ASP A 75 -18.00 6.30 12.05
CA ASP A 75 -17.72 7.53 11.32
C ASP A 75 -17.90 8.72 12.25
N GLN A 76 -16.86 9.54 12.38
CA GLN A 76 -16.86 10.72 13.22
C GLN A 76 -17.39 11.96 12.48
N GLY A 77 -17.75 11.82 11.19
CA GLY A 77 -18.25 12.93 10.36
C GLY A 77 -17.16 13.94 9.99
N ASP A 78 -15.89 13.54 10.09
CA ASP A 78 -14.70 14.36 9.83
C ASP A 78 -14.14 14.16 8.40
N GLY A 79 -14.83 13.36 7.58
CA GLY A 79 -14.44 13.02 6.22
C GLY A 79 -13.44 11.88 6.10
N GLN A 80 -13.01 11.27 7.21
CA GLN A 80 -12.06 10.15 7.19
C GLN A 80 -12.77 8.79 7.16
N GLY A 81 -14.08 8.74 7.40
CA GLY A 81 -14.90 7.53 7.35
C GLY A 81 -14.64 6.57 8.51
N CYS A 82 -15.35 5.44 8.51
CA CYS A 82 -15.24 4.44 9.58
C CYS A 82 -13.83 3.84 9.69
N TYR A 83 -13.55 3.26 10.86
CA TYR A 83 -12.29 2.63 11.23
C TYR A 83 -11.06 3.54 11.12
N ASN A 84 -11.23 4.88 11.19
CA ASN A 84 -10.09 5.79 11.19
C ASN A 84 -9.21 5.56 12.43
N ALA A 85 -9.80 5.39 13.61
CA ALA A 85 -9.08 5.07 14.83
C ALA A 85 -8.25 3.77 14.69
N ARG A 86 -8.87 2.68 14.19
CA ARG A 86 -8.17 1.42 13.86
C ARG A 86 -7.02 1.63 12.87
N ARG A 87 -7.25 2.36 11.76
CA ARG A 87 -6.22 2.63 10.75
C ARG A 87 -5.06 3.45 11.32
N VAL A 88 -5.31 4.40 12.24
CA VAL A 88 -4.25 5.13 12.95
C VAL A 88 -3.41 4.16 13.79
N SER A 89 -4.03 3.29 14.59
CA SER A 89 -3.29 2.29 15.38
C SER A 89 -2.48 1.32 14.50
N GLN A 90 -3.04 0.90 13.35
CA GLN A 90 -2.30 0.09 12.38
C GLN A 90 -1.12 0.84 11.76
N ALA A 91 -1.29 2.12 11.42
CA ALA A 91 -0.25 2.97 10.89
C ALA A 91 0.89 3.19 11.90
N GLU A 92 0.58 3.40 13.17
CA GLU A 92 1.57 3.49 14.25
C GLU A 92 2.36 2.18 14.41
N ALA A 93 1.69 1.02 14.37
CA ALA A 93 2.34 -0.27 14.42
C ALA A 93 3.23 -0.52 13.17
N VAL A 94 2.82 -0.07 11.98
CA VAL A 94 3.67 -0.07 10.78
C VAL A 94 4.88 0.85 10.95
N ALA A 95 4.70 2.04 11.54
CA ALA A 95 5.80 2.96 11.83
C ALA A 95 6.83 2.34 12.79
N ALA A 96 6.36 1.61 13.82
CA ALA A 96 7.24 0.88 14.74
C ALA A 96 8.04 -0.22 14.02
N LEU A 97 7.41 -0.98 13.11
CA LEU A 97 8.12 -1.94 12.24
C LEU A 97 9.17 -1.24 11.38
N ALA A 98 8.83 -0.09 10.78
CA ALA A 98 9.72 0.68 9.93
C ALA A 98 10.94 1.24 10.69
N ALA A 99 10.76 1.66 11.94
CA ALA A 99 11.84 2.14 12.79
C ALA A 99 12.87 1.04 13.13
N GLY A 100 12.43 -0.22 13.18
CA GLY A 100 13.26 -1.38 13.51
C GLY A 100 14.03 -2.00 12.33
N VAL A 101 13.96 -1.43 11.13
CA VAL A 101 14.55 -2.03 9.92
C VAL A 101 15.39 -1.03 9.11
N PRO A 102 16.43 -1.49 8.39
CA PRO A 102 17.20 -0.61 7.54
C PRO A 102 16.37 -0.21 6.32
N ASN A 103 16.43 1.09 5.98
CA ASN A 103 15.89 1.65 4.74
C ASN A 103 14.46 1.15 4.45
N PRO A 104 13.48 1.47 5.32
CA PRO A 104 12.11 1.00 5.16
C PRO A 104 11.45 1.63 3.93
N LEU A 105 10.65 0.81 3.25
CA LEU A 105 9.72 1.17 2.19
C LEU A 105 8.36 0.56 2.54
N VAL A 106 7.46 1.40 3.05
CA VAL A 106 6.07 1.04 3.34
C VAL A 106 5.27 1.20 2.05
N VAL A 107 4.65 0.13 1.59
CA VAL A 107 3.87 0.09 0.35
C VAL A 107 2.56 -0.66 0.53
N GLY A 108 1.52 -0.20 -0.13
CA GLY A 108 0.20 -0.85 -0.17
C GLY A 108 -0.94 0.11 0.09
N ASP A 109 -2.14 -0.46 0.18
CA ASP A 109 -3.38 0.26 0.44
C ASP A 109 -3.48 0.61 1.93
N LEU A 110 -3.30 1.90 2.25
CA LEU A 110 -3.48 2.40 3.62
C LEU A 110 -4.95 2.64 3.96
N ASN A 111 -5.85 2.44 3.01
CA ASN A 111 -7.26 2.79 3.10
C ASN A 111 -7.47 4.21 3.60
N ALA A 112 -6.58 5.14 3.26
CA ALA A 112 -6.57 6.50 3.80
C ALA A 112 -5.99 7.48 2.79
N TYR A 113 -6.67 8.62 2.59
CA TYR A 113 -6.14 9.69 1.75
C TYR A 113 -4.91 10.34 2.38
N THR A 114 -4.09 10.99 1.54
CA THR A 114 -2.80 11.58 1.91
C THR A 114 -2.83 12.50 3.13
N ALA A 115 -3.95 13.21 3.36
CA ALA A 115 -4.11 14.15 4.47
C ALA A 115 -4.83 13.55 5.70
N GLU A 116 -5.21 12.27 5.65
CA GLU A 116 -5.85 11.57 6.76
C GLU A 116 -4.84 11.18 7.84
N ASP A 117 -5.36 10.96 9.04
CA ASP A 117 -4.58 10.70 10.24
C ASP A 117 -3.65 9.48 10.15
N PRO A 118 -4.01 8.35 9.52
CA PRO A 118 -3.10 7.22 9.34
C PRO A 118 -1.84 7.61 8.54
N VAL A 119 -2.00 8.41 7.48
CA VAL A 119 -0.87 8.88 6.66
C VAL A 119 -0.06 9.94 7.41
N LYS A 120 -0.72 10.82 8.17
CA LYS A 120 -0.04 11.77 9.07
C LYS A 120 0.79 11.04 10.15
N ALA A 121 0.29 9.94 10.72
CA ALA A 121 1.05 9.15 11.69
C ALA A 121 2.35 8.59 11.09
N LEU A 122 2.28 8.00 9.90
CA LEU A 122 3.46 7.49 9.18
C LEU A 122 4.45 8.59 8.80
N THR A 123 3.94 9.73 8.32
CA THR A 123 4.80 10.86 7.94
C THR A 123 5.40 11.58 9.15
N GLY A 124 4.66 11.68 10.24
CA GLY A 124 5.13 12.14 11.55
C GLY A 124 6.24 11.27 12.12
N ALA A 125 6.23 9.96 11.82
CA ALA A 125 7.32 9.03 12.14
C ALA A 125 8.55 9.14 11.20
N GLY A 126 8.55 10.10 10.26
CA GLY A 126 9.69 10.37 9.37
C GLY A 126 9.73 9.56 8.09
N LEU A 127 8.64 8.86 7.74
CA LEU A 127 8.46 8.26 6.42
C LEU A 127 8.01 9.34 5.41
N LEU A 128 8.59 9.33 4.22
CA LEU A 128 8.34 10.35 3.20
C LEU A 128 7.57 9.71 2.05
N GLY A 129 6.38 10.21 1.72
CA GLY A 129 5.64 9.68 0.56
C GLY A 129 6.26 10.11 -0.76
N GLN A 130 6.44 9.14 -1.64
CA GLN A 130 7.23 9.30 -2.86
C GLN A 130 6.38 9.76 -4.03
N THR A 131 5.14 9.28 -4.14
CA THR A 131 4.11 9.83 -5.02
C THR A 131 3.86 11.31 -4.74
N GLN A 132 3.86 11.74 -3.47
CA GLN A 132 3.76 13.15 -3.10
C GLN A 132 4.91 14.02 -3.66
N ARG A 133 6.09 13.41 -3.79
CA ARG A 133 7.30 14.07 -4.30
C ARG A 133 7.40 14.09 -5.82
N PHE A 134 6.93 13.04 -6.50
CA PHE A 134 7.16 12.85 -7.94
C PHE A 134 5.90 13.00 -8.81
N VAL A 135 4.71 12.86 -8.24
CA VAL A 135 3.43 12.89 -8.98
C VAL A 135 2.72 14.22 -8.71
N ARG A 136 2.24 14.85 -9.80
CA ARG A 136 1.49 16.10 -9.71
C ARG A 136 0.17 15.89 -8.97
N PRO A 137 -0.32 16.86 -8.17
CA PRO A 137 -1.55 16.69 -7.38
C PRO A 137 -2.76 16.17 -8.17
N GLY A 138 -3.02 16.69 -9.38
CA GLY A 138 -4.14 16.27 -10.22
C GLY A 138 -3.99 14.89 -10.89
N GLN A 139 -2.91 14.17 -10.64
CA GLN A 139 -2.66 12.80 -11.09
C GLN A 139 -2.35 11.88 -9.90
N ARG A 140 -2.57 12.37 -8.68
CA ARG A 140 -2.25 11.65 -7.45
C ARG A 140 -3.51 11.02 -6.88
N TYR A 141 -4.00 10.02 -7.60
CA TYR A 141 -5.07 9.15 -7.16
C TYR A 141 -4.74 7.73 -7.59
N SER A 142 -5.18 6.76 -6.80
CA SER A 142 -5.07 5.34 -7.14
C SER A 142 -6.43 4.65 -7.16
N TYR A 143 -7.48 5.31 -6.70
CA TYR A 143 -8.81 4.76 -6.55
C TYR A 143 -9.89 5.82 -6.77
N VAL A 144 -11.05 5.38 -7.27
CA VAL A 144 -12.24 6.23 -7.44
C VAL A 144 -13.40 5.64 -6.63
N PHE A 145 -13.83 6.36 -5.59
CA PHE A 145 -14.95 5.95 -4.74
C PHE A 145 -16.10 6.94 -4.82
N GLY A 146 -17.29 6.50 -5.25
CA GLY A 146 -18.48 7.36 -5.32
C GLY A 146 -18.26 8.64 -6.16
N GLY A 147 -17.41 8.56 -7.19
CA GLY A 147 -17.04 9.70 -8.04
C GLY A 147 -15.91 10.58 -7.50
N GLN A 148 -15.33 10.26 -6.33
CA GLN A 148 -14.18 10.95 -5.77
C GLN A 148 -12.89 10.17 -6.06
N SER A 149 -11.93 10.82 -6.73
CA SER A 149 -10.60 10.27 -6.98
C SER A 149 -9.65 10.64 -5.86
N GLY A 150 -8.93 9.67 -5.30
CA GLY A 150 -7.90 9.95 -4.30
C GLY A 150 -6.85 8.86 -4.16
N GLU A 151 -5.76 9.21 -3.47
CA GLU A 151 -4.61 8.33 -3.24
C GLU A 151 -4.85 7.46 -2.00
N MET A 152 -5.13 6.17 -2.21
CA MET A 152 -5.27 5.17 -1.15
C MET A 152 -4.06 4.23 -1.08
N ASP A 153 -3.38 4.05 -2.20
CA ASP A 153 -2.17 3.26 -2.34
C ASP A 153 -0.95 4.14 -2.22
N HIS A 154 -0.15 3.90 -1.18
CA HIS A 154 0.98 4.76 -0.86
C HIS A 154 2.31 4.04 -1.04
N ALA A 155 3.35 4.83 -1.32
CA ALA A 155 4.74 4.41 -1.24
C ALA A 155 5.51 5.40 -0.34
N LEU A 156 5.77 5.02 0.92
CA LEU A 156 6.49 5.85 1.87
C LEU A 156 7.86 5.26 2.20
N ALA A 157 8.92 6.05 2.00
CA ALA A 157 10.29 5.63 2.23
C ALA A 157 10.90 6.34 3.44
N GLY A 158 11.66 5.61 4.25
CA GLY A 158 12.51 6.21 5.27
C GLY A 158 13.53 7.18 4.66
N ARG A 159 13.96 8.17 5.43
CA ARG A 159 14.81 9.29 4.94
C ARG A 159 16.03 8.85 4.12
N ALA A 160 16.74 7.80 4.53
CA ALA A 160 17.91 7.30 3.81
C ALA A 160 17.55 6.68 2.45
N LEU A 161 16.50 5.86 2.41
CA LEU A 161 16.01 5.26 1.16
C LEU A 161 15.36 6.30 0.23
N SER A 162 14.66 7.30 0.78
CA SER A 162 14.04 8.38 0.00
C SER A 162 15.05 9.13 -0.88
N ARG A 163 16.30 9.31 -0.42
CA ARG A 163 17.39 9.90 -1.24
C ARG A 163 17.80 9.02 -2.42
N ARG A 164 17.46 7.73 -2.38
CA ARG A 164 17.73 6.73 -3.40
C ARG A 164 16.54 6.48 -4.31
N VAL A 165 15.40 7.15 -4.10
CA VAL A 165 14.25 7.07 -5.00
C VAL A 165 14.53 7.95 -6.21
N THR A 166 14.51 7.34 -7.40
CA THR A 166 14.78 8.02 -8.68
C THR A 166 13.53 8.57 -9.34
N GLY A 167 12.37 8.05 -8.97
CA GLY A 167 11.06 8.51 -9.43
C GLY A 167 9.94 7.67 -8.86
N ALA A 168 8.72 8.19 -8.92
CA ALA A 168 7.49 7.46 -8.66
C ALA A 168 6.38 7.96 -9.58
N THR A 169 5.45 7.06 -9.94
CA THR A 169 4.26 7.40 -10.72
C THR A 169 3.10 6.47 -10.32
N ILE A 170 1.88 6.88 -10.65
CA ILE A 170 0.70 6.03 -10.57
C ILE A 170 0.32 5.75 -12.02
N TRP A 171 0.24 4.49 -12.40
CA TRP A 171 -0.08 4.12 -13.78
C TRP A 171 -1.58 3.95 -13.92
N HIS A 172 -2.23 5.02 -14.40
CA HIS A 172 -3.67 5.08 -14.60
C HIS A 172 -4.13 4.15 -15.72
N ILE A 173 -4.49 2.92 -15.35
CA ILE A 173 -5.00 1.87 -16.27
C ILE A 173 -6.25 1.18 -15.72
N ASN A 174 -6.67 1.50 -14.50
CA ASN A 174 -7.65 0.72 -13.75
C ASN A 174 -8.75 1.61 -13.18
N GLY A 175 -8.40 2.59 -12.33
CA GLY A 175 -9.36 3.35 -11.55
C GLY A 175 -10.37 4.14 -12.41
N ASP A 176 -9.92 4.59 -13.57
CA ASP A 176 -10.74 5.36 -14.53
C ASP A 176 -11.50 4.47 -15.54
N GLU A 177 -11.14 3.18 -15.62
CA GLU A 177 -11.78 2.26 -16.57
C GLU A 177 -13.19 1.85 -16.08
N PRO A 178 -14.16 1.70 -17.01
CA PRO A 178 -15.50 1.27 -16.66
C PRO A 178 -15.55 -0.11 -15.97
N VAL A 179 -16.40 -0.23 -14.96
CA VAL A 179 -16.58 -1.48 -14.19
C VAL A 179 -17.01 -2.68 -15.06
N PHE A 180 -17.69 -2.46 -16.19
CA PHE A 180 -18.07 -3.55 -17.10
C PHE A 180 -16.89 -4.15 -17.88
N LEU A 181 -15.69 -3.59 -17.79
CA LEU A 181 -14.48 -4.20 -18.38
C LEU A 181 -13.76 -5.16 -17.41
N ASP A 182 -14.21 -5.21 -16.16
CA ASP A 182 -13.59 -5.96 -15.06
C ASP A 182 -13.67 -7.49 -15.25
N TYR A 183 -12.90 -8.27 -14.50
CA TYR A 183 -12.93 -9.73 -14.55
C TYR A 183 -14.10 -10.35 -13.76
N ASN A 184 -14.78 -9.54 -12.95
CA ASN A 184 -15.92 -9.95 -12.12
C ASN A 184 -17.15 -10.33 -12.96
N THR A 185 -17.80 -11.45 -12.62
CA THR A 185 -18.89 -12.04 -13.42
C THR A 185 -20.27 -11.47 -13.14
N GLU A 186 -20.45 -10.82 -11.98
CA GLU A 186 -21.73 -10.31 -11.48
C GLU A 186 -22.19 -9.03 -12.21
N PHE A 187 -21.26 -8.29 -12.82
CA PHE A 187 -21.52 -7.01 -13.50
C PHE A 187 -20.89 -6.92 -14.90
N ASN A 188 -20.33 -8.02 -15.43
CA ASN A 188 -19.70 -8.04 -16.76
C ASN A 188 -20.27 -9.12 -17.71
N PRO A 189 -20.90 -8.74 -18.83
CA PRO A 189 -21.12 -9.63 -19.97
C PRO A 189 -19.78 -10.08 -20.59
N PRO A 190 -19.54 -11.40 -20.83
CA PRO A 190 -18.25 -11.92 -21.32
C PRO A 190 -17.65 -11.24 -22.57
N ALA A 191 -18.48 -10.58 -23.39
CA ALA A 191 -18.07 -9.86 -24.58
C ALA A 191 -17.25 -8.58 -24.31
N PHE A 192 -17.31 -8.01 -23.10
CA PHE A 192 -16.60 -6.77 -22.76
C PHE A 192 -15.28 -7.00 -22.01
N TYR A 193 -15.07 -8.19 -21.46
CA TYR A 193 -13.79 -8.55 -20.84
C TYR A 193 -12.65 -8.57 -21.85
N ARG A 194 -11.50 -8.04 -21.44
CA ARG A 194 -10.24 -8.11 -22.20
C ARG A 194 -9.13 -8.65 -21.32
N PRO A 195 -8.36 -9.68 -21.77
CA PRO A 195 -7.23 -10.21 -21.01
C PRO A 195 -5.97 -9.35 -21.19
N ASP A 196 -6.08 -8.05 -20.97
CA ASP A 196 -4.96 -7.11 -20.96
C ASP A 196 -4.82 -6.43 -19.59
N ALA A 197 -4.03 -5.36 -19.50
CA ALA A 197 -3.72 -4.73 -18.23
C ALA A 197 -4.80 -3.76 -17.75
N PHE A 198 -5.70 -3.31 -18.63
CA PHE A 198 -6.71 -2.31 -18.30
C PHE A 198 -7.86 -2.94 -17.53
N ARG A 199 -8.35 -2.24 -16.49
CA ARG A 199 -9.40 -2.73 -15.58
C ARG A 199 -9.09 -4.11 -14.98
N SER A 200 -7.81 -4.40 -14.79
CA SER A 200 -7.34 -5.62 -14.10
C SER A 200 -7.51 -5.52 -12.58
N SER A 201 -7.85 -4.33 -12.08
CA SER A 201 -8.18 -3.99 -10.70
C SER A 201 -9.07 -2.74 -10.73
N ASP A 202 -9.70 -2.44 -9.60
CA ASP A 202 -10.32 -1.16 -9.28
C ASP A 202 -9.31 -0.11 -8.79
N HIS A 203 -8.05 -0.49 -8.53
CA HIS A 203 -6.96 0.38 -8.13
C HIS A 203 -5.88 0.51 -9.20
N ASP A 204 -5.28 1.69 -9.34
CA ASP A 204 -4.11 1.93 -10.18
C ASP A 204 -2.81 1.56 -9.46
N PRO A 205 -1.88 0.83 -10.11
CA PRO A 205 -0.62 0.45 -9.50
C PRO A 205 0.34 1.65 -9.33
N VAL A 206 0.99 1.70 -8.17
CA VAL A 206 2.10 2.62 -7.90
C VAL A 206 3.41 2.01 -8.39
N LEU A 207 4.15 2.76 -9.20
CA LEU A 207 5.50 2.41 -9.66
C LEU A 207 6.53 3.32 -8.99
N LEU A 208 7.65 2.72 -8.57
CA LEU A 208 8.73 3.43 -7.91
C LEU A 208 10.09 2.90 -8.39
N GLY A 209 11.02 3.83 -8.66
CA GLY A 209 12.40 3.53 -9.02
C GLY A 209 13.35 3.71 -7.83
N LEU A 210 14.28 2.76 -7.66
CA LEU A 210 15.34 2.82 -6.63
C LEU A 210 16.72 2.73 -7.27
N ASP A 211 17.63 3.63 -6.86
CA ASP A 211 19.06 3.50 -7.08
C ASP A 211 19.77 3.02 -5.80
N LEU A 212 20.02 1.71 -5.79
CA LEU A 212 20.55 1.01 -4.62
C LEU A 212 22.07 0.81 -4.67
N ARG A 213 22.76 1.40 -5.64
CA ARG A 213 24.23 1.30 -5.73
C ARG A 213 24.94 2.23 -4.75
#